data_AF-A0A535P8Z4-F1
#
_entry.id   AF-A0A535P8Z4-F1
#
_cell.length_a   1.000
_cell.length_b   1.000
_cell.length_c   1.000
_cell.angle_alpha   90.00
_cell.angle_beta   90.00
_cell.angle_gamma   90.00
#
_symmetry.space_group_name_H-M   'P 1'
#
loop_
_entity.id
_entity.type
_entity.pdbx_description
1 polymer ?
#
loop_
_entity_poly.entity_id
_entity_poly.type
_entity_poly.pdbx_seq_one_letter_code
_entity_poly.pdbx_strand_id
1 'polypeptide(L)'
;TFADGAPGGIGFISSVSQAFCTACNRVRLTAEGGLRTCLFSLQETPLRDLMRSGVSDDHLGSVIETAIWRKEEGHLINKPGFIKPAKSMSQIGG
;
A
#
# COMPACT_ATOMS: atom_id res chain seq x y z
N THR A 1 18.22 -20.69 -20.94
CA THR A 1 19.30 -21.08 -20.03
C THR A 1 20.23 -19.91 -19.87
N PHE A 2 20.79 -19.73 -18.68
CA PHE A 2 21.80 -18.70 -18.46
C PHE A 2 23.14 -19.11 -19.12
N ALA A 3 24.12 -18.20 -19.15
CA ALA A 3 25.38 -18.40 -19.85
C ALA A 3 26.18 -19.62 -19.36
N ASP A 4 25.94 -20.07 -18.13
CA ASP A 4 26.50 -21.27 -17.49
C ASP A 4 25.69 -22.56 -17.78
N GLY A 5 24.65 -22.48 -18.63
CA GLY A 5 23.76 -23.59 -18.92
C GLY A 5 22.71 -23.84 -17.83
N ALA A 6 22.68 -23.06 -16.74
CA ALA A 6 21.72 -23.26 -15.67
C ALA A 6 20.27 -22.97 -16.12
N PRO A 7 19.29 -23.75 -15.66
CA PRO A 7 17.88 -23.43 -15.84
C PRO A 7 17.50 -22.20 -15.01
N GLY A 8 16.65 -21.35 -15.56
CA GLY A 8 16.04 -20.24 -14.83
C GLY A 8 15.45 -19.19 -15.77
N GLY A 9 14.95 -18.08 -15.20
CA GLY A 9 14.22 -17.06 -15.93
C GLY A 9 14.41 -15.66 -15.36
N ILE A 10 14.10 -14.66 -16.18
CA ILE A 10 14.11 -13.25 -15.80
C ILE A 10 12.66 -12.76 -15.90
N GLY A 11 12.18 -12.12 -14.84
CA GLY A 11 10.86 -11.50 -14.79
C GLY A 11 10.97 -9.97 -14.76
N PHE A 12 10.00 -9.30 -15.37
CA PHE A 12 9.87 -7.85 -15.34
C PHE A 12 8.57 -7.47 -14.63
N ILE A 13 8.64 -6.46 -13.76
CA ILE A 13 7.46 -5.89 -13.09
C ILE A 13 7.22 -4.50 -13.66
N SER A 14 6.26 -4.37 -14.56
CA SER A 14 5.91 -3.13 -15.26
C SER A 14 5.06 -2.19 -14.40
N SER A 15 5.52 -1.83 -13.21
CA SER A 15 4.73 -1.13 -12.19
C SER A 15 4.15 0.22 -12.63
N VAL A 16 4.72 0.86 -13.65
CA VAL A 16 4.28 2.17 -14.17
C VAL A 16 3.61 2.06 -15.54
N SER A 17 4.26 1.38 -16.50
CA SER A 17 3.78 1.28 -17.88
C SER A 17 2.58 0.33 -18.02
N GLN A 18 2.44 -0.66 -17.13
CA GLN A 18 1.32 -1.59 -17.07
C GLN A 18 0.92 -1.79 -15.59
N ALA A 19 0.29 -0.77 -15.02
CA ALA A 19 -0.14 -0.80 -13.63
C ALA A 19 -1.10 -1.97 -13.35
N PHE A 20 -0.97 -2.55 -12.15
CA PHE A 20 -1.75 -3.71 -11.69
C PHE A 20 -2.62 -3.36 -10.46
N CYS A 21 -2.96 -2.08 -10.28
CA CYS A 21 -3.70 -1.59 -9.11
C CYS A 21 -5.08 -2.25 -8.96
N THR A 22 -5.79 -2.51 -10.07
CA THR A 22 -7.12 -3.14 -10.07
C THR A 22 -7.13 -4.53 -9.44
N ALA A 23 -6.02 -5.27 -9.53
CA ALA A 23 -5.87 -6.59 -8.91
C ALA A 23 -5.18 -6.53 -7.53
N CYS A 24 -4.79 -5.34 -7.06
CA CYS A 24 -4.04 -5.18 -5.82
C CYS A 24 -4.97 -5.31 -4.60
N ASN A 25 -4.84 -6.40 -3.85
CA ASN A 25 -5.54 -6.66 -2.60
C ASN A 25 -4.71 -6.35 -1.34
N ARG A 26 -3.60 -5.60 -1.50
CA ARG A 26 -2.68 -5.31 -0.39
C ARG A 26 -3.04 -4.03 0.34
N VAL A 27 -2.90 -4.05 1.65
CA VAL A 27 -2.82 -2.87 2.54
C VAL A 27 -1.58 -3.00 3.42
N ARG A 28 -1.20 -1.91 4.08
CA ARG A 28 0.06 -1.86 4.84
C ARG A 28 -0.14 -1.25 6.21
N LEU A 29 0.45 -1.85 7.23
CA LEU A 29 0.66 -1.24 8.54
C LEU A 29 2.07 -0.63 8.57
N THR A 30 2.19 0.66 8.86
CA THR A 30 3.47 1.36 8.94
C THR A 30 4.15 1.11 10.30
N ALA A 31 5.44 1.42 10.41
CA ALA A 31 6.17 1.33 11.67
C ALA A 31 5.62 2.29 12.75
N GLU A 32 5.04 3.41 12.33
CA GLU A 32 4.33 4.32 13.25
C GLU A 32 2.96 3.79 13.68
N GLY A 33 2.48 2.69 13.08
CA GLY A 33 1.20 2.05 13.39
C GLY A 33 0.00 2.65 12.67
N GLY A 34 0.23 3.26 11.50
CA GLY A 34 -0.79 3.75 10.60
C GLY A 34 -1.17 2.71 9.53
N LEU A 35 -2.46 2.58 9.22
CA LEU A 35 -2.95 1.79 8.10
C LEU A 35 -2.92 2.62 6.83
N ARG A 36 -2.23 2.11 5.80
CA ARG A 36 -2.17 2.65 4.45
C ARG A 36 -2.85 1.71 3.47
N THR A 37 -3.78 2.23 2.69
CA THR A 37 -4.52 1.49 1.65
C THR A 37 -3.71 1.33 0.37
N CYS A 38 -2.78 2.25 0.12
CA CYS A 38 -1.89 2.23 -1.04
C CYS A 38 -0.47 2.65 -0.61
N LEU A 39 0.53 2.12 -1.31
CA LEU A 39 1.91 2.58 -1.20
C LEU A 39 2.02 4.09 -1.48
N PHE A 40 1.20 4.58 -2.42
CA PHE A 40 1.14 5.97 -2.84
C PHE A 40 0.00 6.77 -2.18
N SER A 41 -0.60 6.27 -1.11
CA SER A 41 -1.66 7.01 -0.41
C SER A 41 -1.14 8.35 0.12
N LEU A 42 -1.99 9.36 0.22
CA LEU A 42 -1.63 10.63 0.87
C LEU A 42 -1.95 10.62 2.38
N GLN A 43 -2.67 9.60 2.85
CA GLN A 43 -3.21 9.54 4.21
C GLN A 43 -2.93 8.18 4.85
N GLU A 44 -2.98 8.13 6.18
CA GLU A 44 -2.91 6.90 6.97
C GLU A 44 -3.97 6.95 8.07
N THR A 45 -4.61 5.83 8.36
CA THR A 45 -5.51 5.72 9.53
C THR A 45 -4.69 5.38 10.78
N PRO A 46 -4.74 6.15 11.87
CA PRO A 46 -3.84 5.99 13.02
C PRO A 46 -4.29 4.85 13.96
N LEU A 47 -4.20 3.60 13.49
CA LEU A 47 -4.69 2.43 14.23
C LEU A 47 -4.05 2.27 15.60
N ARG A 48 -2.73 2.51 15.73
CA ARG A 48 -2.04 2.41 17.02
C ARG A 48 -2.65 3.33 18.08
N ASP A 49 -2.96 4.57 17.70
CA ASP A 49 -3.45 5.55 18.66
C ASP A 49 -4.91 5.23 19.05
N LEU A 50 -5.72 4.75 18.09
CA LEU A 50 -7.07 4.21 18.36
C LEU A 50 -7.03 2.99 19.29
N MET A 51 -6.12 2.04 19.06
CA MET A 51 -5.97 0.88 19.94
C MET A 51 -5.55 1.28 21.36
N ARG A 52 -4.63 2.25 21.47
CA ARG A 52 -4.15 2.75 22.76
C ARG A 52 -5.18 3.60 23.53
N SER A 53 -6.19 4.14 22.86
CA SER A 53 -7.32 4.80 23.53
C SER A 53 -8.36 3.81 24.06
N GLY A 54 -8.19 2.50 23.82
CA GLY A 54 -9.04 1.45 24.38
C GLY A 54 -10.38 1.26 23.66
N VAL A 55 -10.46 1.56 22.36
CA VAL A 55 -11.65 1.26 21.55
C VAL A 55 -11.93 -0.25 21.52
N SER A 56 -13.19 -0.64 21.33
CA SER A 56 -13.56 -2.05 21.15
C SER A 56 -13.07 -2.60 19.82
N ASP A 57 -12.91 -3.93 19.76
CA ASP A 57 -12.53 -4.62 18.52
C ASP A 57 -13.54 -4.39 17.40
N ASP A 58 -14.85 -4.35 17.71
CA ASP A 58 -15.90 -4.06 16.72
C ASP A 58 -15.73 -2.66 16.10
N HIS A 59 -15.40 -1.66 16.93
CA HIS A 59 -15.15 -0.31 16.45
C HIS A 59 -13.87 -0.25 15.61
N LEU A 60 -12.80 -0.92 16.07
CA LEU A 60 -11.55 -1.02 15.33
C LEU A 60 -11.75 -1.70 13.97
N GLY A 61 -12.51 -2.79 13.92
CA GLY A 61 -12.88 -3.49 12.71
C GLY A 61 -13.63 -2.58 11.74
N SER A 62 -14.63 -1.84 12.23
CA SER A 62 -15.41 -0.88 11.45
C SER A 62 -14.53 0.22 10.83
N VAL A 63 -13.54 0.72 11.58
CA VAL A 63 -12.58 1.72 11.09
C VAL A 63 -11.69 1.15 9.99
N ILE A 64 -11.18 -0.08 10.18
CA ILE A 64 -10.35 -0.77 9.19
C ILE A 64 -11.14 -1.02 7.90
N GLU A 65 -12.36 -1.55 8.00
CA GLU A 65 -13.24 -1.78 6.85
C GLU A 65 -13.52 -0.48 6.09
N THR A 66 -13.84 0.59 6.80
CA THR A 66 -14.09 1.91 6.20
C THR A 66 -12.85 2.42 5.46
N ALA A 67 -11.65 2.25 6.03
CA ALA A 67 -10.41 2.62 5.38
C ALA A 67 -10.18 1.80 4.10
N ILE A 68 -10.37 0.47 4.16
CA ILE A 68 -10.22 -0.43 3.01
C ILE A 68 -11.21 -0.10 1.90
N TRP A 69 -12.47 0.20 2.24
CA TRP A 69 -13.48 0.59 1.25
C TRP A 69 -13.16 1.91 0.52
N ARG A 70 -12.33 2.76 1.12
CA ARG A 70 -11.83 4.01 0.53
C ARG A 70 -10.50 3.84 -0.20
N LYS A 71 -10.03 2.60 -0.39
CA LYS A 71 -8.81 2.32 -1.15
C LYS A 71 -8.87 2.97 -2.53
N GLU A 72 -7.77 3.59 -2.89
CA GLU A 72 -7.61 4.32 -4.14
C GLU A 72 -7.71 3.35 -5.34
N GLU A 73 -8.32 3.82 -6.43
CA GLU A 73 -8.41 3.06 -7.69
C GLU A 73 -7.02 2.66 -8.23
N GLY A 74 -6.02 3.51 -7.99
CA GLY A 74 -4.63 3.21 -8.28
C GLY A 74 -3.67 4.31 -7.83
N HIS A 75 -2.38 4.11 -8.05
CA HIS A 75 -1.34 5.05 -7.62
C HIS A 75 -1.27 6.34 -8.46
N LEU A 76 -2.02 6.41 -9.57
CA LEU A 76 -2.10 7.55 -10.49
C LEU A 76 -0.77 8.05 -11.13
N ILE A 77 0.39 7.44 -10.86
CA ILE A 77 1.63 7.72 -11.61
C ILE A 77 1.35 7.80 -13.12
N ASN A 78 1.90 8.83 -13.77
CA ASN A 78 1.70 9.18 -15.18
C ASN A 78 0.25 9.56 -15.57
N LYS A 79 -0.62 9.86 -14.60
CA LYS A 79 -1.95 10.43 -14.83
C LYS A 79 -2.02 11.87 -14.31
N PRO A 80 -2.89 12.72 -14.90
CA PRO A 80 -3.22 14.02 -14.30
C PRO A 80 -3.68 13.85 -12.86
N GLY A 81 -3.20 14.70 -11.95
CA GLY A 81 -3.57 14.64 -10.53
C GLY A 81 -2.70 13.71 -9.67
N PHE A 82 -1.63 13.12 -10.20
CA PHE A 82 -0.65 12.44 -9.35
C PHE A 82 0.00 13.42 -8.37
N ILE A 83 -0.14 13.11 -7.08
CA ILE A 83 0.54 13.81 -5.99
C ILE A 83 1.52 12.81 -5.36
N LYS A 84 2.80 13.17 -5.34
CA LYS A 84 3.82 12.34 -4.70
C LYS A 84 3.62 12.37 -3.17
N PRO A 85 3.50 11.22 -2.50
CA PRO A 85 3.45 11.18 -1.04
C PRO A 85 4.69 11.77 -0.39
N ALA A 86 4.53 12.39 0.78
CA ALA A 86 5.63 12.94 1.56
C ALA A 86 6.58 11.85 2.09
N LYS A 87 6.04 10.69 2.48
CA LYS A 87 6.83 9.53 2.94
C LYS A 87 7.24 8.66 1.75
N SER A 88 8.51 8.32 1.69
CA SER A 88 9.03 7.31 0.76
C SER A 88 8.68 5.88 1.20
N MET A 89 8.86 4.93 0.29
CA MET A 89 8.61 3.50 0.50
C MET A 89 9.37 2.90 1.67
N SER A 90 10.65 3.26 1.82
CA SER A 90 11.48 2.83 2.96
C SER A 90 10.95 3.35 4.30
N GLN A 91 10.39 4.56 4.33
CA GLN A 91 9.83 5.18 5.55
C GLN A 91 8.49 4.57 5.97
N ILE A 92 7.82 3.83 5.09
CA ILE A 92 6.57 3.12 5.44
C ILE A 92 6.79 1.62 5.65
N GLY A 93 8.05 1.18 5.67
CA GLY A 93 8.46 -0.19 6.04
C GLY A 93 9.09 -1.02 4.91
N GLY A 94 9.53 -0.41 3.80
CA GLY A 94 10.14 -1.09 2.64
C GLY A 94 9.42 -0.88 1.32
#